data_AF-A0A5C6K7T1-F1
#
_entry.id   AF-A0A5C6K7T1-F1
#
_cell.length_a   1.000
_cell.length_b   1.000
_cell.length_c   1.000
_cell.angle_alpha   90.00
_cell.angle_beta   90.00
_cell.angle_gamma   90.00
#
_symmetry.space_group_name_H-M   'P 1'
#
loop_
_entity.id
_entity.type
_entity.pdbx_description
1 polymer ?
#
loop_
_entity_poly.entity_id
_entity_poly.type
_entity_poly.pdbx_seq_one_letter_code
_entity_poly.pdbx_strand_id
1 'polypeptide(L)'
;MDWTTIVISFFSLIGGGGIATIVLLPQKRRSAELENEAKVSEQWRELFLQSKEEQTRKSDLIDKLYDDLKSSRDENNRLTTNVAVLRLWKCEKLECSGRKPPISVDPFKKLEEEQK
;
A
#
# COMPACT_ATOMS: atom_id res chain seq x y z
N MET A 1 35.54 70.98 -25.44
CA MET A 1 34.88 69.73 -25.02
C MET A 1 35.88 68.63 -25.32
N ASP A 2 36.60 68.22 -24.29
CA ASP A 2 37.80 67.40 -24.46
C ASP A 2 37.43 65.97 -24.81
N TRP A 3 38.14 65.42 -25.80
CA TRP A 3 37.97 64.04 -26.31
C TRP A 3 37.96 62.98 -25.19
N THR A 4 38.63 63.27 -24.08
CA THR A 4 38.65 62.46 -22.86
C THR A 4 37.27 62.30 -22.23
N THR A 5 36.40 63.32 -22.26
CA THR A 5 35.03 63.25 -21.72
C THR A 5 34.10 62.38 -22.56
N ILE A 6 34.36 62.27 -23.87
CA ILE A 6 33.62 61.39 -24.80
C ILE A 6 34.02 59.93 -24.57
N VAL A 7 35.31 59.66 -24.36
CA VAL A 7 35.80 58.29 -24.10
C VAL A 7 35.27 57.76 -22.77
N ILE A 8 35.27 58.59 -21.72
CA ILE A 8 34.79 58.20 -20.38
C ILE A 8 33.27 57.95 -20.39
N SER A 9 32.49 58.73 -21.14
CA SER A 9 31.04 58.50 -21.24
C SER A 9 30.71 57.20 -21.97
N PHE A 10 31.47 56.83 -23.01
CA PHE A 10 31.33 55.53 -23.68
C PHE A 10 31.67 54.35 -22.77
N PHE A 11 32.74 54.42 -21.98
CA PHE A 11 33.07 53.38 -21.01
C PHE A 11 32.07 53.30 -19.85
N SER A 12 31.49 54.43 -19.42
CA SER A 12 30.44 54.44 -18.38
C SER A 12 29.13 53.80 -18.86
N LEU A 13 28.81 53.88 -20.16
CA LEU A 13 27.62 53.28 -20.74
C LEU A 13 27.75 51.75 -20.85
N ILE A 14 28.96 51.26 -21.12
CA ILE A 14 29.29 49.84 -21.15
C ILE A 14 29.43 49.28 -19.72
N GLY A 15 30.05 50.01 -18.80
CA GLY A 15 30.26 49.57 -17.42
C GLY A 15 29.06 49.72 -16.48
N GLY A 16 28.14 50.64 -16.75
CA GLY A 16 27.11 51.07 -15.79
C GLY A 16 25.71 50.47 -15.97
N GLY A 17 25.38 49.85 -17.10
CA GLY A 17 24.02 49.37 -17.34
C GLY A 17 23.84 48.23 -18.35
N GLY A 18 24.71 48.12 -19.36
CA GLY A 18 24.61 47.06 -20.37
C GLY A 18 25.03 45.66 -19.90
N ILE A 19 25.96 45.57 -18.95
CA ILE A 19 26.45 44.27 -18.44
C ILE A 19 25.49 43.68 -17.40
N ALA A 20 24.76 44.53 -16.66
CA ALA A 20 23.79 44.08 -15.67
C ALA A 20 22.67 43.25 -16.31
N THR A 21 22.18 43.62 -17.50
CA THR A 21 21.13 42.86 -18.19
C THR A 21 21.63 41.50 -18.67
N ILE A 22 22.88 41.40 -19.15
CA ILE A 22 23.49 40.14 -19.60
C ILE A 22 23.73 39.19 -18.41
N VAL A 23 24.05 39.70 -17.22
CA VAL A 23 24.24 38.89 -15.99
C VAL A 23 22.91 38.52 -15.31
N LEU A 24 21.87 39.34 -15.44
CA LEU A 24 20.54 39.04 -14.88
C LEU A 24 19.77 37.99 -15.69
N LEU A 25 20.01 37.87 -16.99
CA LEU A 25 19.40 36.85 -17.86
C LEU A 25 19.68 35.39 -17.43
N PRO A 26 20.94 34.97 -17.17
CA PRO A 26 21.22 33.62 -16.67
C PRO A 26 20.67 33.41 -15.25
N GLN A 27 20.55 34.47 -14.45
CA GLN A 27 19.98 34.38 -13.11
C GLN A 27 18.47 34.09 -13.15
N LYS A 28 17.71 34.71 -14.07
CA LYS A 28 16.30 34.40 -14.30
C LYS A 28 16.06 33.01 -14.92
N ARG A 29 16.98 32.54 -15.76
CA ARG A 29 16.92 31.16 -16.29
C ARG A 29 17.16 30.13 -15.18
N ARG A 30 18.16 30.35 -14.34
CA ARG A 30 18.41 29.49 -13.18
C ARG A 30 17.23 29.49 -12.20
N SER A 31 16.60 30.64 -11.91
CA SER A 31 15.42 30.65 -11.03
C SER A 31 14.23 29.90 -11.63
N ALA A 32 14.01 30.01 -12.94
CA ALA A 32 12.96 29.25 -13.63
C ALA A 32 13.25 27.74 -13.69
N GLU A 33 14.53 27.35 -13.83
CA GLU A 33 14.97 25.95 -13.73
C GLU A 33 14.76 25.40 -12.31
N LEU A 34 15.12 26.17 -11.28
CA LEU A 34 14.89 25.82 -9.87
C LEU A 34 13.40 25.64 -9.54
N GLU A 35 12.51 26.48 -10.08
CA GLU A 35 11.07 26.31 -9.91
C GLU A 35 10.52 25.06 -10.62
N ASN A 36 11.07 24.71 -11.78
CA ASN A 36 10.70 23.48 -12.48
C ASN A 36 11.22 22.23 -11.75
N GLU A 37 12.46 22.26 -11.27
CA GLU A 37 13.02 21.19 -10.45
C GLU A 37 12.25 21.02 -9.14
N ALA A 38 11.84 22.11 -8.50
CA ALA A 38 11.00 22.08 -7.31
C ALA A 38 9.63 21.45 -7.59
N LYS A 39 8.94 21.85 -8.67
CA LYS A 39 7.66 21.24 -9.08
C LYS A 39 7.79 19.76 -9.40
N VAL A 40 8.86 19.37 -10.10
CA VAL A 40 9.14 17.96 -10.40
C VAL A 40 9.38 17.19 -9.09
N SER A 41 10.17 17.75 -8.16
CA SER A 41 10.40 17.14 -6.85
C SER A 41 9.10 16.97 -6.04
N GLU A 42 8.20 17.94 -6.10
CA GLU A 42 6.88 17.84 -5.44
C GLU A 42 6.03 16.73 -6.06
N GLN A 43 6.01 16.62 -7.40
CA GLN A 43 5.31 15.53 -8.10
C GLN A 43 5.88 14.16 -7.74
N TRP A 44 7.21 14.00 -7.70
CA TRP A 44 7.84 12.75 -7.27
C TRP A 44 7.50 12.39 -5.83
N ARG A 45 7.44 13.39 -4.94
CA ARG A 45 7.03 13.19 -3.55
C ARG A 45 5.59 12.73 -3.45
N GLU A 46 4.68 13.35 -4.20
CA GLU A 46 3.27 12.97 -4.23
C GLU A 46 3.08 11.54 -4.75
N LEU A 47 3.70 11.20 -5.89
CA LEU A 47 3.67 9.85 -6.46
C LEU A 47 4.23 8.82 -5.50
N PHE A 48 5.29 9.15 -4.76
CA PHE A 48 5.87 8.27 -3.76
C PHE A 48 4.92 8.04 -2.57
N LEU A 49 4.25 9.09 -2.09
CA LEU A 49 3.26 8.97 -1.01
C LEU A 49 2.06 8.12 -1.45
N GLN A 50 1.52 8.36 -2.65
CA GLN A 50 0.44 7.54 -3.21
C GLN A 50 0.86 6.08 -3.38
N SER A 51 2.09 5.83 -3.87
CA SER A 51 2.62 4.48 -4.00
C SER A 51 2.75 3.76 -2.65
N LYS A 52 3.18 4.47 -1.60
CA LYS A 52 3.23 3.92 -0.25
C LYS A 52 1.85 3.60 0.31
N GLU A 53 0.88 4.49 0.12
CA GLU A 53 -0.50 4.27 0.57
C GLU A 53 -1.14 3.08 -0.14
N GLU A 54 -0.93 2.94 -1.46
CA GLU A 54 -1.36 1.76 -2.19
C GLU A 54 -0.68 0.49 -1.68
N GLN A 55 0.61 0.55 -1.36
CA GLN A 55 1.36 -0.59 -0.85
C GLN A 55 0.83 -1.03 0.52
N THR A 56 0.58 -0.09 1.44
CA THR A 56 -0.02 -0.40 2.74
C THR A 56 -1.42 -0.97 2.58
N ARG A 57 -2.25 -0.39 1.71
CA ARG A 57 -3.60 -0.90 1.43
C ARG A 57 -3.59 -2.31 0.85
N LYS A 58 -2.64 -2.61 -0.05
CA LYS A 58 -2.45 -3.95 -0.60
C LYS A 58 -1.99 -4.93 0.48
N SER A 59 -1.08 -4.51 1.37
CA SER A 59 -0.65 -5.33 2.52
C SER A 59 -1.82 -5.67 3.44
N ASP A 60 -2.62 -4.68 3.83
CA ASP A 60 -3.79 -4.89 4.70
C ASP A 60 -4.83 -5.82 4.05
N LEU A 61 -4.99 -5.73 2.73
CA LEU A 61 -5.87 -6.62 1.99
C LEU A 61 -5.33 -8.06 1.96
N ILE A 62 -4.01 -8.22 1.79
CA ILE A 62 -3.36 -9.53 1.82
C ILE A 62 -3.55 -10.18 3.19
N ASP A 63 -3.35 -9.45 4.27
CA ASP A 63 -3.54 -9.98 5.63
C ASP A 63 -4.97 -10.44 5.86
N LYS A 64 -5.97 -9.63 5.45
CA LYS A 64 -7.39 -10.02 5.51
C LYS A 64 -7.69 -11.28 4.69
N LEU A 65 -7.14 -11.40 3.49
CA LEU A 65 -7.33 -12.59 2.67
C LEU A 65 -6.73 -13.84 3.31
N TYR A 66 -5.59 -13.70 4.01
CA TYR A 66 -5.00 -14.80 4.77
C TYR A 66 -5.85 -15.20 5.98
N ASP A 67 -6.42 -14.23 6.70
CA ASP A 67 -7.35 -14.49 7.81
C ASP A 67 -8.63 -15.20 7.34
N ASP A 68 -9.23 -14.73 6.23
CA ASP A 68 -10.41 -15.35 5.62
C ASP A 68 -10.11 -16.79 5.16
N LEU A 69 -8.94 -17.01 4.54
CA LEU A 69 -8.51 -18.33 4.12
C LEU A 69 -8.33 -19.27 5.31
N LYS A 70 -7.78 -18.77 6.43
CA LYS A 70 -7.64 -19.54 7.66
C LYS A 70 -9.01 -19.92 8.22
N SER A 71 -9.94 -18.97 8.35
CA SER A 71 -11.30 -19.23 8.81
C SER A 71 -12.02 -20.28 7.95
N SER A 72 -11.91 -20.17 6.63
CA SER A 72 -12.53 -21.13 5.70
C SER A 72 -11.91 -22.53 5.83
N ARG A 73 -10.59 -22.64 6.02
CA ARG A 73 -9.92 -23.92 6.29
C ARG A 73 -10.36 -24.53 7.61
N ASP A 74 -10.47 -23.73 8.66
CA ASP A 74 -10.90 -24.20 9.98
C ASP A 74 -12.35 -24.71 9.92
N GLU A 75 -13.23 -24.00 9.20
CA GLU A 75 -14.60 -24.45 8.98
C GLU A 75 -14.66 -25.76 8.17
N ASN A 76 -13.86 -25.88 7.10
CA ASN A 76 -13.81 -27.09 6.31
C ASN A 76 -13.29 -28.28 7.12
N ASN A 77 -12.25 -28.08 7.94
CA ASN A 77 -11.74 -29.10 8.86
C ASN A 77 -12.80 -29.53 9.88
N ARG A 78 -13.54 -28.57 10.45
CA ARG A 78 -14.65 -28.85 11.38
C ARG A 78 -15.74 -29.68 10.71
N LEU A 79 -16.20 -29.27 9.52
CA LEU A 79 -17.23 -29.99 8.77
C LEU A 79 -16.76 -31.38 8.35
N THR A 80 -15.52 -31.52 7.90
CA THR A 80 -14.91 -32.81 7.55
C THR A 80 -14.86 -33.75 8.75
N THR A 81 -14.47 -33.23 9.91
CA THR A 81 -14.47 -33.98 11.17
C THR A 81 -15.88 -34.43 11.55
N ASN A 82 -16.87 -33.52 11.48
CA ASN A 82 -18.27 -33.84 11.75
C ASN A 82 -18.81 -34.91 10.80
N VAL A 83 -18.47 -34.84 9.51
CA VAL A 83 -18.84 -35.86 8.52
C VAL A 83 -18.20 -37.21 8.87
N ALA A 84 -16.93 -37.24 9.28
CA ALA A 84 -16.26 -38.47 9.69
C ALA A 84 -16.92 -39.09 10.94
N VAL A 85 -17.23 -38.27 11.95
CA VAL A 85 -17.96 -38.70 13.16
C VAL A 85 -19.33 -39.26 12.78
N LEU A 86 -20.11 -38.54 11.96
CA LEU A 86 -21.43 -39.01 11.53
C LEU A 86 -21.36 -40.30 10.71
N ARG A 87 -20.32 -40.50 9.90
CA ARG A 87 -20.09 -41.76 9.17
C ARG A 87 -19.79 -42.92 10.11
N LEU A 88 -18.98 -42.71 11.16
CA LEU A 88 -18.72 -43.71 12.19
C LEU A 88 -19.98 -44.05 12.99
N TRP A 89 -20.84 -43.06 13.22
CA TRP A 89 -22.08 -43.20 14.00
C TRP A 89 -23.29 -43.67 13.17
N LYS A 90 -23.15 -43.72 11.85
CA LYS A 90 -24.22 -44.19 10.96
C LYS A 90 -24.39 -45.70 11.14
N CYS A 91 -25.60 -46.12 11.50
CA CYS A 91 -25.95 -47.54 11.54
C CYS A 91 -25.95 -48.14 10.13
N GLU A 92 -25.43 -49.36 9.99
CA GLU A 92 -25.37 -50.09 8.72
C GLU A 92 -26.77 -50.56 8.24
N LYS A 93 -27.73 -50.75 9.16
CA LYS A 93 -29.13 -51.09 8.85
C LYS A 93 -30.11 -50.05 9.41
N LEU A 94 -31.02 -49.56 8.57
CA LEU A 94 -31.99 -48.50 8.88
C LEU A 94 -33.09 -48.95 9.87
N GLU A 95 -33.36 -50.25 9.95
CA GLU A 95 -34.51 -50.84 10.68
C GLU A 95 -34.21 -51.24 12.16
N CYS A 96 -33.12 -50.78 12.76
CA CYS A 96 -32.80 -51.16 14.14
C CYS A 96 -33.58 -50.34 15.17
N SER A 97 -34.52 -50.99 15.88
CA SER A 97 -35.35 -50.42 16.96
C SER A 97 -34.61 -50.24 18.30
N GLY A 98 -33.38 -50.75 18.42
CA GLY A 98 -32.54 -50.67 19.63
C GLY A 98 -31.16 -50.11 19.32
N ARG A 99 -31.11 -48.87 18.82
CA ARG A 99 -29.87 -48.21 18.38
C ARG A 99 -28.93 -48.00 19.58
N LYS A 100 -27.74 -48.58 19.53
CA LYS A 100 -26.60 -48.15 20.34
C LYS A 100 -25.48 -47.74 19.38
N PRO A 101 -24.94 -46.53 19.50
CA PRO A 101 -23.79 -46.13 18.71
C PRO A 101 -22.61 -47.07 18.99
N PRO A 102 -21.72 -47.30 18.01
CA PRO A 102 -20.55 -48.15 18.19
C PRO A 102 -19.58 -47.65 19.28
N ILE A 103 -19.76 -46.42 19.77
CA ILE A 103 -18.97 -45.80 20.84
C ILE A 103 -19.95 -45.21 21.86
N SER A 104 -19.80 -45.53 23.15
CA SER A 104 -20.74 -45.12 24.22
C SER A 104 -20.58 -43.67 24.71
N VAL A 105 -19.63 -42.92 24.15
CA VAL A 105 -19.31 -41.55 24.57
C VAL A 105 -19.89 -40.59 23.55
N ASP A 106 -20.71 -39.64 23.98
CA ASP A 106 -21.31 -38.63 23.11
C ASP A 106 -20.24 -37.65 22.57
N PRO A 107 -19.93 -37.66 21.26
CA PRO A 107 -18.90 -36.81 20.68
C PRO A 107 -19.33 -35.35 20.58
N PHE A 108 -20.64 -35.07 20.59
CA PHE A 108 -21.16 -33.71 20.48
C PHE A 108 -20.94 -32.91 21.76
N LYS A 109 -20.92 -33.58 22.92
CA LYS A 109 -20.60 -32.95 24.20
C LYS A 109 -19.17 -32.39 24.24
N LYS A 110 -18.23 -33.08 23.59
CA LYS A 110 -16.83 -32.65 23.49
C LYS A 110 -16.63 -31.54 22.46
N LEU A 111 -17.42 -31.55 21.37
CA LEU A 111 -17.42 -30.49 20.37
C LEU A 111 -18.06 -29.20 20.90
N GLU A 112 -19.10 -29.28 21.73
CA GLU A 112 -19.70 -28.12 22.41
C GLU A 112 -18.74 -27.49 23.45
N GLU A 113 -17.93 -28.30 24.12
CA GLU A 113 -16.89 -27.83 25.05
C GLU A 113 -15.73 -27.11 24.36
N GLU A 114 -15.37 -27.47 23.12
CA GLU A 114 -14.37 -26.75 22.31
C GLU A 114 -14.93 -25.49 21.62
N GLN A 115 -16.25 -25.27 21.66
CA GLN A 115 -16.94 -24.10 21.08
C GLN A 115 -17.16 -22.96 22.11
N LYS A 116 -16.79 -23.15 23.39
CA LYS A 116 -16.95 -22.17 24.49
C LYS A 116 -15.61 -21.60 24.93
#